data_AF-A0A926JKU0-F1
#
_entry.id   AF-A0A926JKU0-F1
#
_cell.length_a   1.000
_cell.length_b   1.000
_cell.length_c   1.000
_cell.angle_alpha   90.00
_cell.angle_beta   90.00
_cell.angle_gamma   90.00
#
_symmetry.space_group_name_H-M   'P 1'
#
loop_
_entity.id
_entity.type
_entity.pdbx_description
1 polymer ?
#
loop_
_entity_poly.entity_id
_entity_poly.type
_entity_poly.pdbx_seq_one_letter_code
_entity_poly.pdbx_strand_id
1 'polypeptide(L)'
;MWVVVDAAYELHQYSSAYLASLRSAEDASVNTERTYAGRIALYLCYCGDHGVDWADPSMRQLAGFLNWLVDEPLPPRGQVVRVEPKYRSKGTANAIVGTVFRFLRYCALLDDSPVSADLATKLYEPKQLRYAPPGYDRGEEGQFSTVNVKTIKFKIVVPGYEYLTDDEIRQVLDCTVHARDRLLVALLAVTGIRIGEALGLRREDMHLLASSKVLGCAVAGPHIHVRRRQNANGALAKTRKPRWIPVGEDIGGLYADYQWERDRVPEAADCDMVFVNLFAAPLGACR
;
A
#
# COMPACT_ATOMS: atom_id res chain seq x y z
N MET A 1 3.62 -10.75 -12.05
CA MET A 1 2.64 -11.73 -11.52
C MET A 1 3.25 -12.35 -10.29
N TRP A 2 2.51 -12.45 -9.20
CA TRP A 2 2.92 -13.12 -7.96
C TRP A 2 2.18 -14.44 -7.82
N VAL A 3 2.92 -15.46 -7.45
CA VAL A 3 2.42 -16.81 -7.18
C VAL A 3 2.99 -17.27 -5.85
N VAL A 4 2.32 -18.23 -5.22
CA VAL A 4 2.82 -18.90 -4.02
C VAL A 4 3.19 -20.32 -4.43
N VAL A 5 4.40 -20.72 -4.08
CA VAL A 5 4.93 -22.06 -4.35
C VAL A 5 5.21 -22.77 -3.02
N ASP A 6 5.17 -24.09 -3.04
CA ASP A 6 5.57 -24.92 -1.91
C ASP A 6 7.08 -25.20 -1.88
N ALA A 7 7.51 -26.11 -0.99
CA ALA A 7 8.91 -26.49 -0.84
C ALA A 7 9.48 -27.25 -2.06
N ALA A 8 8.63 -27.85 -2.89
CA ALA A 8 8.99 -28.52 -4.13
C ALA A 8 9.00 -27.56 -5.34
N TYR A 9 8.76 -26.26 -5.11
CA TYR A 9 8.55 -25.24 -6.14
C TYR A 9 7.29 -25.48 -6.99
N GLU A 10 6.34 -26.27 -6.50
CA GLU A 10 5.06 -26.47 -7.16
C GLU A 10 4.10 -25.33 -6.81
N LEU A 11 3.26 -24.95 -7.77
CA LEU A 11 2.29 -23.88 -7.58
C LEU A 11 1.19 -24.34 -6.62
N HIS A 12 1.00 -23.58 -5.54
CA HIS A 12 -0.19 -23.78 -4.72
C HIS A 12 -1.40 -23.21 -5.47
N GLN A 13 -2.24 -24.11 -6.00
CA GLN A 13 -3.30 -23.81 -6.95
C GLN A 13 -4.29 -22.75 -6.45
N TYR A 14 -4.77 -22.89 -5.21
CA TYR A 14 -5.81 -22.04 -4.66
C TYR A 14 -5.35 -20.62 -4.39
N SER A 15 -4.11 -20.46 -3.89
CA SER A 15 -3.54 -19.14 -3.68
C SER A 15 -3.27 -18.44 -5.02
N SER A 16 -2.83 -19.19 -6.03
CA SER A 16 -2.60 -18.64 -7.37
C SER A 16 -3.91 -18.18 -8.01
N ALA A 17 -4.98 -18.99 -7.90
CA ALA A 17 -6.33 -18.63 -8.34
C ALA A 17 -6.87 -17.39 -7.61
N TYR A 18 -6.70 -17.31 -6.29
CA TYR A 18 -7.11 -16.14 -5.51
C TYR A 18 -6.35 -14.87 -5.89
N LEU A 19 -5.02 -14.94 -6.09
CA LEU A 19 -4.24 -13.78 -6.51
C LEU A 19 -4.61 -13.34 -7.93
N ALA A 20 -4.94 -14.28 -8.82
CA ALA A 20 -5.47 -13.97 -10.15
C ALA A 20 -6.85 -13.30 -10.08
N SER A 21 -7.75 -13.78 -9.20
CA SER A 21 -9.08 -13.19 -9.02
C SER A 21 -9.03 -11.78 -8.43
N LEU A 22 -8.11 -11.51 -7.50
CA LEU A 22 -7.87 -10.15 -7.00
C LEU A 22 -7.46 -9.18 -8.11
N ARG A 23 -6.69 -9.66 -9.08
CA ARG A 23 -6.24 -8.85 -10.21
C ARG A 23 -7.39 -8.51 -11.14
N SER A 24 -8.25 -9.48 -11.46
CA SER A 24 -9.35 -9.31 -12.42
C SER A 24 -10.60 -8.65 -11.81
N ALA A 25 -10.96 -8.99 -10.57
CA ALA A 25 -12.20 -8.53 -9.95
C ALA A 25 -12.05 -7.23 -9.15
N GLU A 26 -10.90 -7.03 -8.48
CA GLU A 26 -10.68 -5.86 -7.62
C GLU A 26 -9.76 -4.79 -8.23
N ASP A 27 -9.28 -5.00 -9.47
CA ASP A 27 -8.23 -4.18 -10.11
C ASP A 27 -7.06 -3.90 -9.15
N ALA A 28 -6.74 -4.91 -8.31
CA ALA A 28 -5.81 -4.77 -7.22
C ALA A 28 -4.43 -4.37 -7.75
N SER A 29 -3.77 -3.44 -7.05
CA SER A 29 -2.42 -3.05 -7.44
C SER A 29 -1.44 -4.22 -7.29
N VAL A 30 -0.38 -4.23 -8.10
CA VAL A 30 0.73 -5.22 -7.99
C VAL A 30 1.30 -5.27 -6.57
N ASN A 31 1.31 -4.13 -5.86
CA ASN A 31 1.74 -4.05 -4.46
C ASN A 31 0.78 -4.76 -3.50
N THR A 32 -0.54 -4.69 -3.77
CA THR A 32 -1.56 -5.45 -3.03
C THR A 32 -1.37 -6.94 -3.25
N GLU A 33 -1.21 -7.36 -4.51
CA GLU A 33 -0.99 -8.76 -4.89
C GLU A 33 0.25 -9.32 -4.19
N ARG A 34 1.39 -8.62 -4.25
CA ARG A 34 2.63 -8.98 -3.55
C ARG A 34 2.42 -9.12 -2.04
N THR A 35 1.73 -8.16 -1.45
CA THR A 35 1.46 -8.16 0.00
C THR A 35 0.58 -9.35 0.38
N TYR A 36 -0.42 -9.68 -0.43
CA TYR A 36 -1.35 -10.77 -0.14
C TYR A 36 -0.67 -12.12 -0.34
N ALA A 37 0.11 -12.28 -1.41
CA ALA A 37 0.92 -13.47 -1.67
C ALA A 37 1.82 -13.80 -0.47
N GLY A 38 2.58 -12.82 0.02
CA GLY A 38 3.45 -13.01 1.20
C GLY A 38 2.69 -13.34 2.49
N ARG A 39 1.47 -12.83 2.66
CA ARG A 39 0.62 -13.13 3.83
C ARG A 39 0.01 -14.53 3.76
N ILE A 40 -0.39 -14.96 2.56
CA ILE A 40 -0.94 -16.30 2.34
C ILE A 40 0.18 -17.33 2.48
N ALA A 41 1.35 -17.09 1.88
CA ALA A 41 2.52 -17.95 2.04
C ALA A 41 2.89 -18.13 3.53
N LEU A 42 2.88 -17.05 4.32
CA LEU A 42 3.13 -17.12 5.76
C LEU A 42 2.13 -18.00 6.51
N TYR A 43 0.85 -17.95 6.13
CA TYR A 43 -0.19 -18.80 6.70
C TYR A 43 -0.01 -20.27 6.30
N LEU A 44 0.25 -20.54 5.02
CA LEU A 44 0.47 -21.91 4.53
C LEU A 44 1.71 -22.54 5.17
N CYS A 45 2.80 -21.79 5.34
CA CYS A 45 3.99 -22.25 6.06
C CYS A 45 3.67 -22.55 7.53
N TYR A 46 2.99 -21.63 8.22
CA TYR A 46 2.56 -21.86 9.61
C TYR A 46 1.72 -23.14 9.75
N CYS A 47 0.78 -23.37 8.84
CA CYS A 47 -0.03 -24.58 8.80
C CYS A 47 0.81 -25.83 8.64
N GLY A 48 1.76 -25.84 7.70
CA GLY A 48 2.71 -26.94 7.53
C GLY A 48 3.55 -27.21 8.78
N ASP A 49 4.13 -26.17 9.38
CA ASP A 49 5.01 -26.28 10.55
C ASP A 49 4.27 -26.77 11.81
N HIS A 50 2.98 -26.46 11.93
CA HIS A 50 2.16 -26.80 13.10
C HIS A 50 1.22 -27.98 12.88
N GLY A 51 1.30 -28.66 11.72
CA GLY A 51 0.44 -29.78 11.38
C GLY A 51 -1.05 -29.43 11.31
N VAL A 52 -1.37 -28.19 10.92
CA VAL A 52 -2.74 -27.70 10.75
C VAL A 52 -3.13 -27.84 9.28
N ASP A 53 -4.28 -28.45 9.01
CA ASP A 53 -4.86 -28.37 7.66
C ASP A 53 -5.22 -26.92 7.35
N TRP A 54 -4.61 -26.36 6.30
CA TRP A 54 -4.83 -24.98 5.92
C TRP A 54 -6.27 -24.74 5.42
N ALA A 55 -6.95 -25.78 4.93
CA ALA A 55 -8.28 -25.71 4.33
C ALA A 55 -9.42 -25.95 5.34
N ASP A 56 -9.14 -26.67 6.43
CA ASP A 56 -10.09 -26.89 7.53
C ASP A 56 -9.51 -26.53 8.93
N PRO A 57 -9.00 -25.30 9.13
CA PRO A 57 -8.54 -24.88 10.45
C PRO A 57 -9.72 -24.64 11.40
N SER A 58 -9.60 -25.11 12.64
CA SER A 58 -10.49 -24.68 13.71
C SER A 58 -10.29 -23.19 14.05
N MET A 59 -11.33 -22.54 14.59
CA MET A 59 -11.21 -21.15 15.08
C MET A 59 -10.15 -20.99 16.17
N ARG A 60 -9.88 -22.05 16.95
CA ARG A 60 -8.80 -22.09 17.94
C ARG A 60 -7.43 -22.06 17.27
N GLN A 61 -7.22 -22.83 16.19
CA GLN A 61 -5.97 -22.80 15.42
C GLN A 61 -5.75 -21.46 14.74
N LEU A 62 -6.80 -20.83 14.20
CA LEU A 62 -6.73 -19.48 13.63
C LEU A 62 -6.39 -18.41 14.70
N ALA A 63 -6.93 -18.55 15.92
CA ALA A 63 -6.55 -17.70 17.05
C ALA A 63 -5.10 -17.95 17.49
N GLY A 64 -4.64 -19.21 17.46
CA GLY A 64 -3.24 -19.58 17.67
C GLY A 64 -2.32 -18.88 16.67
N PHE A 65 -2.66 -18.93 15.38
CA PHE A 65 -1.93 -18.21 14.33
C PHE A 65 -1.87 -16.70 14.59
N LEU A 66 -2.99 -16.09 15.00
CA LEU A 66 -3.03 -14.65 15.31
C LEU A 66 -2.08 -14.27 16.45
N ASN A 67 -2.00 -15.07 17.52
CA ASN A 67 -1.09 -14.83 18.65
C ASN A 67 0.36 -15.11 18.25
N TRP A 68 0.61 -16.22 17.56
CA TRP A 68 1.93 -16.57 17.03
C TRP A 68 2.52 -15.45 16.18
N LEU A 69 1.72 -14.75 15.37
CA LEU A 69 2.22 -13.63 14.55
C LEU A 69 2.88 -12.51 15.38
N VAL A 70 2.41 -12.27 16.60
CA VAL A 70 2.90 -11.22 17.50
C VAL A 70 4.00 -11.75 18.44
N ASP A 71 3.94 -13.03 18.80
CA ASP A 71 4.89 -13.66 19.72
C ASP A 71 6.14 -14.18 19.00
N GLU A 72 6.05 -14.47 17.70
CA GLU A 72 7.17 -14.93 16.89
C GLU A 72 8.06 -13.75 16.44
N PRO A 73 9.37 -13.78 16.73
CA PRO A 73 10.29 -12.75 16.25
C PRO A 73 10.33 -12.71 14.71
N LEU A 74 10.45 -11.51 14.17
CA LEU A 74 10.67 -11.36 12.73
C LEU A 74 12.03 -11.96 12.35
N PRO A 75 12.11 -12.68 11.21
CA PRO A 75 13.37 -13.19 10.74
C PRO A 75 14.36 -12.04 10.51
N PRO A 76 15.66 -12.24 10.78
CA PRO A 76 16.68 -11.24 10.53
C PRO A 76 16.63 -10.81 9.05
N ARG A 77 16.65 -9.49 8.81
CA ARG A 77 16.69 -8.93 7.45
C ARG A 77 18.11 -8.45 7.16
N GLY A 78 18.76 -9.07 6.17
CA GLY A 78 20.12 -8.74 5.76
C GLY A 78 21.19 -9.30 6.72
N GLN A 79 22.45 -8.93 6.49
CA GLN A 79 23.60 -9.40 7.28
C GLN A 79 23.74 -8.71 8.65
N VAL A 80 22.90 -7.72 8.97
CA VAL A 80 23.00 -6.99 10.24
C VAL A 80 22.31 -7.79 11.33
N VAL A 81 23.12 -8.41 12.20
CA VAL A 81 22.65 -9.03 13.44
C VAL A 81 22.05 -7.95 14.32
N ARG A 82 20.77 -8.07 14.66
CA ARG A 82 20.11 -7.16 15.59
C ARG A 82 20.37 -7.60 17.02
N VAL A 83 20.60 -6.63 17.90
CA VAL A 83 20.79 -6.85 19.34
C VAL A 83 19.51 -7.34 20.00
N GLU A 84 18.33 -6.90 19.53
CA GLU A 84 17.04 -7.31 20.06
C GLU A 84 16.09 -7.85 18.98
N PRO A 85 15.30 -8.89 19.31
CA PRO A 85 14.28 -9.42 18.42
C PRO A 85 13.16 -8.40 18.20
N LYS A 86 12.75 -8.23 16.94
CA LYS A 86 11.64 -7.34 16.57
C LYS A 86 10.38 -8.16 16.31
N TYR A 87 9.28 -7.80 16.94
CA TYR A 87 8.00 -8.48 16.80
C TYR A 87 7.05 -7.72 15.85
N ARG A 88 6.03 -8.42 15.33
CA ARG A 88 4.97 -7.78 14.53
C ARG A 88 4.01 -7.03 15.46
N SER A 89 3.52 -5.89 15.00
CA SER A 89 2.45 -5.20 15.73
C SER A 89 1.13 -5.96 15.61
N LYS A 90 0.25 -5.78 16.62
CA LYS A 90 -1.13 -6.29 16.58
C LYS A 90 -1.89 -5.83 15.33
N GLY A 91 -1.60 -4.63 14.83
CA GLY A 91 -2.18 -4.09 13.58
C GLY A 91 -1.76 -4.87 12.35
N THR A 92 -0.47 -5.18 12.25
CA THR A 92 0.05 -6.04 11.19
C THR A 92 -0.56 -7.43 11.27
N ALA A 93 -0.63 -8.04 12.46
CA ALA A 93 -1.24 -9.36 12.66
C ALA A 93 -2.72 -9.38 12.20
N ASN A 94 -3.52 -8.39 12.61
CA ASN A 94 -4.92 -8.23 12.16
C ASN A 94 -5.06 -8.07 10.63
N ALA A 95 -4.08 -7.43 9.99
CA ALA A 95 -4.06 -7.26 8.53
C ALA A 95 -3.71 -8.58 7.82
N ILE A 96 -2.77 -9.37 8.37
CA ILE A 96 -2.41 -10.70 7.88
C ILE A 96 -3.62 -11.64 7.97
N VAL A 97 -4.21 -11.79 9.16
CA VAL A 97 -5.40 -12.63 9.37
C VAL A 97 -6.57 -12.17 8.49
N GLY A 98 -6.73 -10.86 8.29
CA GLY A 98 -7.75 -10.33 7.38
C GLY A 98 -7.53 -10.66 5.90
N THR A 99 -6.30 -10.92 5.47
CA THR A 99 -6.01 -11.45 4.13
C THR A 99 -6.31 -12.94 4.09
N VAL A 100 -5.90 -13.71 5.11
CA VAL A 100 -6.18 -15.15 5.22
C VAL A 100 -7.68 -15.42 5.21
N PHE A 101 -8.47 -14.65 5.95
CA PHE A 101 -9.92 -14.82 6.00
C PHE A 101 -10.60 -14.60 4.64
N ARG A 102 -10.09 -13.64 3.86
CA ARG A 102 -10.57 -13.41 2.49
C ARG A 102 -10.16 -14.54 1.56
N PHE A 103 -8.95 -15.04 1.70
CA PHE A 103 -8.46 -16.20 0.94
C PHE A 103 -9.30 -17.46 1.24
N LEU A 104 -9.52 -17.81 2.50
CA LEU A 104 -10.35 -18.96 2.89
C LEU A 104 -11.79 -18.82 2.43
N ARG A 105 -12.39 -17.62 2.59
CA ARG A 105 -13.73 -17.33 2.08
C ARG A 105 -13.82 -17.45 0.57
N TYR A 106 -12.79 -17.03 -0.17
CA TYR A 106 -12.74 -17.23 -1.62
C TYR A 106 -12.69 -18.72 -1.98
N CYS A 107 -11.88 -19.50 -1.27
CA CYS A 107 -11.77 -20.94 -1.50
C CYS A 107 -13.10 -21.67 -1.23
N ALA A 108 -13.89 -21.21 -0.26
CA ALA A 108 -15.23 -21.75 0.00
C ALA A 108 -16.28 -21.42 -1.08
N LEU A 109 -15.95 -20.57 -2.05
CA LEU A 109 -16.82 -20.23 -3.20
C LEU A 109 -16.42 -20.95 -4.49
N LEU A 110 -15.34 -21.74 -4.47
CA LEU A 110 -14.92 -22.52 -5.62
C LEU A 110 -15.78 -23.77 -5.79
N ASP A 111 -15.90 -24.27 -7.02
CA ASP A 111 -16.73 -25.43 -7.35
C ASP A 111 -16.28 -26.70 -6.61
N ASP A 112 -14.97 -26.86 -6.39
CA ASP A 112 -14.40 -27.97 -5.63
C ASP A 112 -14.43 -27.74 -4.11
N SER A 113 -14.78 -26.53 -3.66
CA SER A 113 -15.03 -26.14 -2.28
C SER A 113 -14.05 -26.75 -1.26
N PRO A 114 -12.72 -26.54 -1.42
CA PRO A 114 -11.72 -27.09 -0.49
C PRO A 114 -11.91 -26.60 0.96
N VAL A 115 -12.56 -25.45 1.13
CA VAL A 115 -12.90 -24.87 2.44
C VAL A 115 -14.40 -24.96 2.65
N SER A 116 -14.82 -25.45 3.82
CA SER A 116 -16.25 -25.60 4.12
C SER A 116 -16.99 -24.25 4.25
N ALA A 117 -18.25 -24.22 3.82
CA ALA A 117 -19.11 -23.04 3.97
C ALA A 117 -19.38 -22.69 5.45
N ASP A 118 -19.39 -23.69 6.33
CA ASP A 118 -19.49 -23.52 7.78
C ASP A 118 -18.29 -22.75 8.35
N LEU A 119 -17.07 -23.15 7.97
CA LEU A 119 -15.86 -22.40 8.35
C LEU A 119 -15.93 -20.96 7.81
N ALA A 120 -16.26 -20.77 6.54
CA ALA A 120 -16.34 -19.44 5.92
C ALA A 120 -17.32 -18.50 6.65
N THR A 121 -18.43 -19.04 7.16
CA THR A 121 -19.40 -18.30 7.99
C THR A 121 -18.80 -17.91 9.34
N LYS A 122 -18.03 -18.79 9.97
CA LYS A 122 -17.37 -18.54 11.27
C LYS A 122 -16.23 -17.51 11.19
N LEU A 123 -15.69 -17.19 10.01
CA LEU A 123 -14.62 -16.18 9.85
C LEU A 123 -15.12 -14.74 10.10
N TYR A 124 -16.41 -14.49 9.91
CA TYR A 124 -16.98 -13.15 10.06
C TYR A 124 -18.26 -13.18 10.89
N GLU A 125 -18.33 -12.32 11.89
CA GLU A 125 -19.54 -12.11 12.68
C GLU A 125 -20.30 -10.88 12.16
N PRO A 126 -21.63 -10.96 11.99
CA PRO A 126 -22.45 -9.80 11.69
C PRO A 126 -22.52 -8.89 12.93
N LYS A 127 -22.27 -7.60 12.74
CA LYS A 127 -22.34 -6.60 13.79
C LYS A 127 -23.18 -5.41 13.36
N GLN A 128 -24.17 -5.05 14.17
CA GLN A 128 -24.94 -3.83 13.95
C GLN A 128 -24.11 -2.58 14.24
N LEU A 129 -24.14 -1.65 13.29
CA LEU A 129 -23.59 -0.31 13.39
C LEU A 129 -24.47 0.53 14.30
N ARG A 130 -23.95 0.87 15.50
CA ARG A 130 -24.59 1.86 16.38
C ARG A 130 -24.49 3.28 15.81
N TYR A 131 -23.37 3.58 15.14
CA TYR A 131 -23.13 4.86 14.48
C TYR A 131 -22.80 4.61 13.02
N ALA A 132 -23.64 5.14 12.14
CA ALA A 132 -23.40 5.12 10.70
C ALA A 132 -22.49 6.30 10.33
N PRO A 133 -21.47 6.11 9.47
CA PRO A 133 -20.69 7.23 8.93
C PRO A 133 -21.59 8.26 8.22
N PRO A 134 -21.19 9.54 8.16
CA PRO A 134 -21.91 10.55 7.39
C PRO A 134 -22.13 10.09 5.93
N GLY A 135 -23.37 10.16 5.44
CA GLY A 135 -23.74 9.72 4.09
C GLY A 135 -23.92 8.21 3.91
N TYR A 136 -23.86 7.42 4.98
CA TYR A 136 -24.15 5.99 4.91
C TYR A 136 -25.67 5.75 4.95
N ASP A 137 -26.23 5.33 3.81
CA ASP A 137 -27.63 4.95 3.71
C ASP A 137 -27.87 3.67 4.51
N ARG A 138 -28.69 3.78 5.56
CA ARG A 138 -29.08 2.65 6.40
C ARG A 138 -30.22 1.84 5.76
N GLY A 139 -30.80 2.31 4.66
CA GLY A 139 -32.10 1.87 4.16
C GLY A 139 -33.22 2.44 5.03
N GLU A 140 -34.43 2.50 4.48
CA GLU A 140 -35.61 3.06 5.15
C GLU A 140 -35.92 2.37 6.49
N GLU A 141 -35.60 1.06 6.61
CA GLU A 141 -35.82 0.26 7.82
C GLU A 141 -34.51 -0.19 8.52
N GLY A 142 -33.36 0.37 8.15
CA GLY A 142 -32.09 -0.03 8.76
C GLY A 142 -31.51 -1.34 8.22
N GLN A 143 -32.00 -1.84 7.07
CA GLN A 143 -31.56 -3.09 6.43
C GLN A 143 -30.04 -3.16 6.14
N PHE A 144 -29.36 -2.02 6.00
CA PHE A 144 -27.92 -1.95 5.75
C PHE A 144 -27.09 -1.62 7.00
N SER A 145 -27.71 -1.66 8.18
CA SER A 145 -27.05 -1.37 9.46
C SER A 145 -26.12 -2.49 9.95
N THR A 146 -26.06 -3.65 9.28
CA THR A 146 -25.20 -4.77 9.70
C THR A 146 -23.95 -4.84 8.85
N VAL A 147 -22.78 -4.84 9.49
CA VAL A 147 -21.47 -5.04 8.85
C VAL A 147 -20.81 -6.31 9.34
N ASN A 148 -20.13 -7.02 8.45
CA ASN A 148 -19.35 -8.19 8.80
C ASN A 148 -18.00 -7.77 9.41
N VAL A 149 -17.75 -8.19 10.64
CA VAL A 149 -16.48 -7.99 11.33
C VAL A 149 -15.75 -9.32 11.48
N LYS A 150 -14.41 -9.31 11.43
CA LYS A 150 -13.63 -10.52 11.66
C LYS A 150 -13.88 -11.05 13.08
N THR A 151 -14.13 -12.35 13.18
CA THR A 151 -14.39 -13.07 14.44
C THR A 151 -13.21 -13.01 15.39
N ILE A 152 -11.99 -13.17 14.87
CA ILE A 152 -10.75 -13.01 15.64
C ILE A 152 -9.99 -11.77 15.18
N LYS A 153 -9.59 -10.94 16.14
CA LYS A 153 -8.70 -9.79 15.95
C LYS A 153 -8.26 -9.26 17.31
N PHE A 154 -7.08 -8.68 17.35
CA PHE A 154 -6.71 -7.82 18.47
C PHE A 154 -7.51 -6.53 18.46
N LYS A 155 -7.91 -6.07 19.65
CA LYS A 155 -8.39 -4.70 19.84
C LYS A 155 -7.18 -3.76 19.81
N ILE A 156 -7.25 -2.75 18.95
CA ILE A 156 -6.19 -1.76 18.77
C ILE A 156 -6.81 -0.39 18.98
N VAL A 157 -6.24 0.38 19.88
CA VAL A 157 -6.49 1.82 19.96
C VAL A 157 -5.65 2.45 18.86
N VAL A 158 -6.31 3.05 17.88
CA VAL A 158 -5.60 3.81 16.84
C VAL A 158 -5.21 5.13 17.50
N PRO A 159 -3.91 5.41 17.73
CA PRO A 159 -3.51 6.73 18.17
C PRO A 159 -3.97 7.77 17.13
N GLY A 160 -4.24 8.99 17.59
CA GLY A 160 -4.62 10.08 16.69
C GLY A 160 -3.57 10.31 15.59
N TYR A 161 -3.93 11.08 14.57
CA TYR A 161 -2.96 11.46 13.56
C TYR A 161 -1.95 12.43 14.17
N GLU A 162 -0.68 12.07 14.11
CA GLU A 162 0.43 12.97 14.38
C GLU A 162 0.76 13.74 13.10
N TYR A 163 1.06 15.03 13.24
CA TYR A 163 1.46 15.91 12.14
C TYR A 163 2.61 16.78 12.61
N LEU A 164 3.47 17.15 11.66
CA LEU A 164 4.57 18.08 11.92
C LEU A 164 4.03 19.52 11.94
N THR A 165 4.57 20.31 12.86
CA THR A 165 4.42 21.77 12.87
C THR A 165 5.20 22.42 11.74
N ASP A 166 4.88 23.68 11.41
CA ASP A 166 5.60 24.43 10.37
C ASP A 166 7.10 24.54 10.67
N ASP A 167 7.48 24.67 11.95
CA ASP A 167 8.89 24.73 12.36
C ASP A 167 9.60 23.39 12.18
N GLU A 168 8.94 22.28 12.51
CA GLU A 168 9.48 20.94 12.25
C GLU A 168 9.62 20.66 10.75
N ILE A 169 8.66 21.12 9.93
CA ILE A 169 8.75 21.01 8.47
C ILE A 169 9.96 21.80 7.95
N ARG A 170 10.20 23.02 8.45
CA ARG A 170 11.39 23.82 8.10
C ARG A 170 12.68 23.08 8.49
N GLN A 171 12.74 22.51 9.70
CA GLN A 171 13.91 21.73 10.14
C GLN A 171 14.17 20.53 9.23
N VAL A 172 13.13 19.82 8.77
CA VAL A 172 13.30 18.71 7.83
C VAL A 172 13.82 19.21 6.49
N LEU A 173 13.32 20.34 5.98
CA LEU A 173 13.80 20.96 4.75
C LEU A 173 15.27 21.40 4.86
N ASP A 174 15.67 21.97 5.99
CA ASP A 174 17.06 22.41 6.23
C ASP A 174 18.04 21.24 6.32
N CYS A 175 17.56 20.06 6.76
CA CYS A 175 18.35 18.83 6.78
C CYS A 175 18.57 18.21 5.38
N THR A 176 17.84 18.65 4.35
CA THR A 176 18.00 18.09 3.00
C THR A 176 19.30 18.59 2.35
N VAL A 177 20.13 17.66 1.89
CA VAL A 177 21.40 17.97 1.21
C VAL A 177 21.17 18.25 -0.27
N HIS A 178 20.29 17.48 -0.91
CA HIS A 178 20.05 17.53 -2.35
C HIS A 178 18.79 18.31 -2.70
N ALA A 179 18.81 19.01 -3.85
CA ALA A 179 17.65 19.77 -4.34
C ALA A 179 16.49 18.82 -4.68
N ARG A 180 16.80 17.60 -5.15
CA ARG A 180 15.81 16.51 -5.30
C ARG A 180 15.00 16.26 -4.03
N ASP A 181 15.68 16.04 -2.91
CA ASP A 181 15.04 15.68 -1.65
C ASP A 181 14.29 16.87 -1.07
N ARG A 182 14.84 18.08 -1.20
CA ARG A 182 14.18 19.33 -0.81
C ARG A 182 12.86 19.53 -1.54
N LEU A 183 12.85 19.37 -2.86
CA LEU A 183 11.63 19.44 -3.68
C LEU A 183 10.60 18.39 -3.22
N LEU A 184 11.06 17.15 -2.99
CA LEU A 184 10.17 16.07 -2.57
C LEU A 184 9.49 16.38 -1.23
N VAL A 185 10.27 16.78 -0.22
CA VAL A 185 9.75 17.14 1.11
C VAL A 185 8.79 18.32 1.01
N ALA A 186 9.15 19.38 0.30
CA ALA A 186 8.31 20.56 0.14
C ALA A 186 6.98 20.21 -0.54
N LEU A 187 7.01 19.36 -1.58
CA LEU A 187 5.81 18.93 -2.28
C LEU A 187 4.87 18.14 -1.37
N LEU A 188 5.40 17.21 -0.56
CA LEU A 188 4.61 16.44 0.41
C LEU A 188 3.98 17.34 1.47
N ALA A 189 4.76 18.29 2.00
CA ALA A 189 4.31 19.20 3.05
C ALA A 189 3.18 20.13 2.59
N VAL A 190 3.32 20.73 1.40
CA VAL A 190 2.36 21.73 0.90
C VAL A 190 1.09 21.09 0.32
N THR A 191 1.21 19.92 -0.30
CA THR A 191 0.08 19.31 -1.04
C THR A 191 -0.61 18.17 -0.31
N GLY A 192 0.04 17.57 0.69
CA GLY A 192 -0.42 16.35 1.34
C GLY A 192 -0.52 15.14 0.39
N ILE A 193 0.12 15.22 -0.78
CA ILE A 193 0.15 14.11 -1.75
C ILE A 193 0.83 12.90 -1.12
N ARG A 194 0.40 11.69 -1.49
CA ARG A 194 1.09 10.48 -0.99
C ARG A 194 2.47 10.39 -1.61
N ILE A 195 3.45 9.88 -0.85
CA ILE A 195 4.81 9.64 -1.36
C ILE A 195 4.83 8.83 -2.68
N GLY A 196 3.99 7.80 -2.81
CA GLY A 196 3.87 7.02 -4.04
C GLY A 196 3.16 7.74 -5.20
N GLU A 197 2.42 8.81 -4.92
CA GLU A 197 1.88 9.69 -5.97
C GLU A 197 2.94 10.71 -6.40
N ALA A 198 3.69 11.30 -5.47
CA ALA A 198 4.82 12.21 -5.77
C ALA A 198 5.93 11.51 -6.59
N LEU A 199 6.38 10.34 -6.14
CA LEU A 199 7.35 9.51 -6.88
C LEU A 199 6.78 8.98 -8.20
N GLY A 200 5.46 9.06 -8.40
CA GLY A 200 4.78 8.66 -9.63
C GLY A 200 4.58 9.79 -10.64
N LEU A 201 4.96 11.03 -10.30
CA LEU A 201 4.83 12.19 -11.18
C LEU A 201 5.77 12.09 -12.38
N ARG A 202 5.24 12.45 -13.55
CA ARG A 202 6.01 12.65 -14.77
C ARG A 202 6.21 14.13 -15.04
N ARG A 203 7.22 14.48 -15.84
CA ARG A 203 7.52 15.88 -16.17
C ARG A 203 6.32 16.59 -16.82
N GLU A 204 5.50 15.86 -17.57
CA GLU A 204 4.24 16.35 -18.16
C GLU A 204 3.16 16.72 -17.12
N ASP A 205 3.29 16.27 -15.88
CA ASP A 205 2.35 16.55 -14.80
C ASP A 205 2.67 17.85 -14.04
N MET A 206 3.84 18.46 -14.26
CA MET A 206 4.35 19.62 -13.53
C MET A 206 3.98 20.94 -14.23
N HIS A 207 2.84 21.53 -13.85
CA HIS A 207 2.26 22.71 -14.48
C HIS A 207 2.52 23.93 -13.58
N LEU A 208 3.78 24.36 -13.49
CA LEU A 208 4.26 25.29 -12.44
C LEU A 208 4.21 26.77 -12.83
N LEU A 209 3.69 27.10 -14.01
CA LEU A 209 3.57 28.48 -14.49
C LEU A 209 2.14 29.01 -14.27
N ALA A 210 1.98 30.34 -14.34
CA ALA A 210 0.68 31.00 -14.25
C ALA A 210 -0.35 30.49 -15.27
N SER A 211 0.11 30.04 -16.44
CA SER A 211 -0.72 29.41 -17.45
C SER A 211 -0.02 28.21 -18.07
N SER A 212 -0.71 27.08 -18.11
CA SER A 212 -0.26 25.84 -18.76
C SER A 212 -1.12 25.46 -19.96
N LYS A 213 -1.75 26.45 -20.61
CA LYS A 213 -2.59 26.26 -21.82
C LYS A 213 -1.81 25.65 -22.99
N VAL A 214 -0.51 25.95 -23.09
CA VAL A 214 0.39 25.36 -24.10
C VAL A 214 0.49 23.83 -23.94
N LEU A 215 0.34 23.33 -22.71
CA LEU A 215 0.30 21.90 -22.39
C LEU A 215 -1.12 21.31 -22.51
N GLY A 216 -2.09 22.07 -23.05
CA GLY A 216 -3.48 21.65 -23.14
C GLY A 216 -4.24 21.67 -21.81
N CYS A 217 -3.69 22.30 -20.76
CA CYS A 217 -4.35 22.39 -19.46
C CYS A 217 -5.15 23.68 -19.32
N ALA A 218 -6.42 23.55 -18.94
CA ALA A 218 -7.34 24.66 -18.70
C ALA A 218 -7.26 25.22 -17.26
N VAL A 219 -6.52 24.56 -16.36
CA VAL A 219 -6.37 24.99 -14.96
C VAL A 219 -5.43 26.20 -14.89
N ALA A 220 -5.86 27.23 -14.18
CA ALA A 220 -5.09 28.46 -13.97
C ALA A 220 -4.15 28.33 -12.76
N GLY A 221 -3.00 28.98 -12.85
CA GLY A 221 -2.00 29.00 -11.78
C GLY A 221 -1.18 27.71 -11.65
N PRO A 222 -0.16 27.71 -10.79
CA PRO A 222 0.71 26.56 -10.57
C PRO A 222 -0.04 25.36 -9.95
N HIS A 223 0.11 24.18 -10.55
CA HIS A 223 -0.49 22.95 -10.05
C HIS A 223 0.27 21.71 -10.53
N ILE A 224 -0.03 20.57 -9.90
CA ILE A 224 0.45 19.26 -10.33
C ILE A 224 -0.72 18.35 -10.69
N HIS A 225 -0.52 17.47 -11.69
CA HIS A 225 -1.48 16.44 -12.06
C HIS A 225 -1.14 15.09 -11.45
N VAL A 226 -2.06 14.55 -10.64
CA VAL A 226 -1.94 13.19 -10.12
C VAL A 226 -2.78 12.26 -10.99
N ARG A 227 -2.11 11.42 -11.78
CA ARG A 227 -2.76 10.39 -12.61
C ARG A 227 -2.28 9.00 -12.20
N ARG A 228 -3.19 8.03 -12.29
CA ARG A 228 -2.85 6.62 -12.03
C ARG A 228 -2.16 6.04 -13.26
N ARG A 229 -0.88 5.67 -13.12
CA ARG A 229 -0.06 5.04 -14.15
C ARG A 229 0.72 3.87 -13.54
N GLN A 230 1.01 2.84 -14.32
CA GLN A 230 2.04 1.86 -13.94
C GLN A 230 3.40 2.46 -14.28
N ASN A 231 4.10 2.95 -13.25
CA ASN A 231 5.43 3.54 -13.43
C ASN A 231 6.53 2.50 -13.25
N ALA A 232 7.71 2.75 -13.85
CA ALA A 232 8.84 1.83 -13.81
C ALA A 232 9.35 1.57 -12.37
N ASN A 233 9.24 2.56 -11.49
CA ASN A 233 9.54 2.44 -10.05
C ASN A 233 8.45 1.72 -9.22
N GLY A 234 7.37 1.28 -9.85
CA GLY A 234 6.22 0.68 -9.15
C GLY A 234 5.38 1.66 -8.33
N ALA A 235 5.66 2.97 -8.42
CA ALA A 235 4.86 4.02 -7.80
C ALA A 235 3.52 4.14 -8.53
N LEU A 236 2.42 4.20 -7.76
CA LEU A 236 1.06 4.15 -8.28
C LEU A 236 0.14 5.02 -7.42
N ALA A 237 -0.66 5.86 -8.07
CA ALA A 237 -1.74 6.56 -7.39
C ALA A 237 -2.82 5.57 -6.91
N LYS A 238 -3.17 5.64 -5.62
CA LYS A 238 -4.21 4.79 -5.04
C LYS A 238 -5.59 5.14 -5.61
N THR A 239 -5.85 6.42 -5.81
CA THR A 239 -7.10 6.91 -6.38
C THR A 239 -7.07 6.75 -7.90
N ARG A 240 -8.16 6.17 -8.46
CA ARG A 240 -8.27 5.96 -9.91
C ARG A 240 -8.57 7.23 -10.69
N LYS A 241 -9.40 8.11 -10.13
CA LYS A 241 -9.80 9.36 -10.78
C LYS A 241 -8.61 10.32 -10.81
N PRO A 242 -8.21 10.83 -11.99
CA PRO A 242 -7.18 11.84 -12.06
C PRO A 242 -7.65 13.11 -11.34
N ARG A 243 -6.71 13.80 -10.69
CA ARG A 243 -6.97 15.08 -10.03
C ARG A 243 -5.78 16.00 -10.23
N TRP A 244 -6.01 17.28 -10.04
CA TRP A 244 -4.96 18.29 -9.95
C TRP A 244 -4.90 18.83 -8.52
N ILE A 245 -3.72 19.26 -8.10
CA ILE A 245 -3.49 19.85 -6.78
C ILE A 245 -2.79 21.20 -6.99
N PRO A 246 -3.37 22.32 -6.53
CA PRO A 246 -2.68 23.60 -6.56
C PRO A 246 -1.37 23.54 -5.79
N VAL A 247 -0.36 24.26 -6.26
CA VAL A 247 0.91 24.45 -5.55
C VAL A 247 1.26 25.93 -5.50
N GLY A 248 2.08 26.32 -4.53
CA GLY A 248 2.67 27.67 -4.49
C GLY A 248 3.74 27.85 -5.56
N GLU A 249 4.04 29.10 -5.91
CA GLU A 249 5.11 29.45 -6.86
C GLU A 249 6.49 28.97 -6.38
N ASP A 250 6.70 28.86 -5.06
CA ASP A 250 7.93 28.34 -4.44
C ASP A 250 8.30 26.94 -4.96
N ILE A 251 7.31 26.09 -5.27
CA ILE A 251 7.55 24.76 -5.85
C ILE A 251 8.18 24.87 -7.24
N GLY A 252 7.86 25.92 -8.00
CA GLY A 252 8.49 26.23 -9.29
C GLY A 252 9.99 26.48 -9.14
N GLY A 253 10.39 27.27 -8.14
CA GLY A 253 11.80 27.53 -7.83
C GLY A 253 12.55 26.27 -7.40
N LEU A 254 11.97 25.50 -6.47
CA LEU A 254 12.58 24.23 -6.02
C LEU A 254 12.69 23.20 -7.16
N TYR A 255 11.73 23.19 -8.08
CA TYR A 255 11.80 22.32 -9.26
C TYR A 255 12.88 22.78 -10.24
N ALA A 256 13.07 24.09 -10.40
CA ALA A 256 14.17 24.63 -11.19
C ALA A 256 15.52 24.21 -10.58
N ASP A 257 15.74 24.39 -9.29
CA ASP A 257 16.99 23.97 -8.62
C ASP A 257 17.27 22.47 -8.81
N TYR A 258 16.24 21.63 -8.67
CA TYR A 258 16.35 20.20 -8.91
C TYR A 258 16.64 19.88 -10.38
N GLN A 259 16.05 20.59 -11.34
CA GLN A 259 16.36 20.41 -12.77
C GLN A 259 17.84 20.69 -13.06
N TRP A 260 18.43 21.70 -12.43
CA TRP A 260 19.87 21.98 -12.55
C TRP A 260 20.73 20.83 -11.99
N GLU A 261 20.32 20.20 -10.90
CA GLU A 261 20.99 19.01 -10.35
C GLU A 261 20.83 17.79 -11.28
N ARG A 262 19.62 17.60 -11.82
CA ARG A 262 19.28 16.50 -12.73
C ARG A 262 20.02 16.59 -14.06
N ASP A 263 20.17 17.79 -14.63
CA ASP A 263 20.82 18.02 -15.93
C ASP A 263 22.34 17.74 -15.89
N ARG A 264 22.95 17.64 -14.70
CA ARG A 264 24.34 17.21 -14.51
C ARG A 264 24.55 15.70 -14.67
N VAL A 265 23.47 14.92 -14.73
CA VAL A 265 23.51 13.45 -14.86
C VAL A 265 22.92 13.08 -16.22
N PRO A 266 23.75 12.84 -17.25
CA PRO A 266 23.27 12.54 -18.60
C PRO A 266 22.30 11.37 -18.68
N GLU A 267 22.50 10.34 -17.85
CA GLU A 267 21.65 9.15 -17.78
C GLU A 267 20.20 9.45 -17.35
N ALA A 268 19.99 10.58 -16.68
CA ALA A 268 18.65 11.03 -16.29
C ALA A 268 17.87 11.63 -17.47
N ALA A 269 18.52 12.05 -18.56
CA ALA A 269 17.89 12.82 -19.64
C ALA A 269 16.66 12.11 -20.22
N ASP A 270 16.76 10.79 -20.42
CA ASP A 270 15.75 9.97 -21.08
C ASP A 270 14.60 9.50 -20.15
N CYS A 271 14.73 9.62 -18.82
CA CYS A 271 13.62 9.27 -17.91
C CYS A 271 12.62 10.45 -17.81
N ASP A 272 11.36 10.17 -18.14
CA ASP A 272 10.26 11.12 -18.13
C ASP A 272 9.66 11.37 -16.74
N MET A 273 10.08 10.58 -15.75
CA MET A 273 9.68 10.76 -14.35
C MET A 273 10.32 12.02 -13.75
N VAL A 274 9.61 12.67 -12.85
CA VAL A 274 10.12 13.84 -12.12
C VAL A 274 11.29 13.43 -11.24
N PHE A 275 11.08 12.48 -10.32
CA PHE A 275 12.10 12.04 -9.38
C PHE A 275 12.87 10.84 -9.92
N VAL A 276 14.19 10.99 -10.07
CA VAL A 276 15.10 9.93 -10.52
C VAL A 276 16.29 9.79 -9.58
N ASN A 277 16.96 8.64 -9.61
CA ASN A 277 18.15 8.42 -8.81
C ASN A 277 19.37 9.15 -9.41
N LEU A 278 19.92 10.11 -8.67
CA LEU A 278 21.07 10.92 -9.11
C LEU A 278 22.38 10.62 -8.35
N PHE A 279 22.33 9.77 -7.31
CA PHE A 279 23.41 9.72 -6.31
C PHE A 279 24.17 8.40 -6.26
N ALA A 280 23.57 7.31 -6.74
CA ALA A 280 24.19 6.00 -6.76
C ALA A 280 23.86 5.24 -8.03
N ALA A 281 24.74 4.37 -8.50
CA ALA A 281 24.42 3.50 -9.63
C ALA A 281 23.23 2.57 -9.30
N PRO A 282 22.29 2.33 -10.22
CA PRO A 282 22.21 2.93 -11.56
C PRO A 282 21.67 4.36 -11.51
N LEU A 283 22.44 5.30 -12.07
CA LEU A 283 22.07 6.71 -12.21
C LEU A 283 20.97 6.87 -13.26
N GLY A 284 20.13 7.88 -13.12
CA GLY A 284 18.97 8.14 -13.99
C GLY A 284 17.83 7.13 -13.82
N ALA A 285 18.03 6.06 -13.06
CA ALA A 285 17.02 5.04 -12.85
C ALA A 285 15.81 5.59 -12.08
N CYS A 286 14.64 5.33 -12.62
CA CYS A 286 13.38 5.60 -11.96
C CYS A 286 13.09 4.39 -11.04
N ARG A 287 13.67 4.38 -9.82
CA ARG A 287 13.45 3.39 -8.74
C ARG A 287 12.64 3.96 -7.59
#